data_AF-A0A9W4QQM9-F1
#
_entry.id   AF-A0A9W4QQM9-F1
#
_cell.length_a   1.000
_cell.length_b   1.000
_cell.length_c   1.000
_cell.angle_alpha   90.00
_cell.angle_beta   90.00
_cell.angle_gamma   90.00
#
_symmetry.space_group_name_H-M   'P 1'
#
loop_
_entity.id
_entity.type
_entity.pdbx_description
1 polymer ?
#
loop_
_entity_poly.entity_id
_entity_poly.type
_entity_poly.pdbx_seq_one_letter_code
_entity_poly.pdbx_strand_id
1 'polypeptide(L)'
;MRETFRTYVRDEVQKFDSRALKAKREAIATQVTKRLKNYLNTTPFNIKQVVIGNINYPSIVAEAVEKKLAAHQLLAEKETQKAIAKKDAEIRIEEAKGIAEAQKIINATLTPNYLQHEAINAQLKMAESPNHTTVYIPVGTNGIPLVKGTK
;
A
#
# COMPACT_ATOMS: atom_id res chain seq x y z
N MET A 1 35.01 25.90 -37.50
CA MET A 1 35.26 24.55 -36.95
C MET A 1 34.40 24.19 -35.73
N ARG A 2 34.16 25.10 -34.76
CA ARG A 2 33.27 24.83 -33.61
C ARG A 2 31.80 24.58 -34.00
N GLU A 3 31.29 25.31 -35.02
CA GLU A 3 29.90 25.18 -35.49
C GLU A 3 29.62 23.78 -36.08
N THR A 4 30.50 23.31 -36.98
CA THR A 4 30.41 21.97 -37.59
C THR A 4 30.49 20.87 -36.53
N PHE A 5 31.38 21.01 -35.56
CA PHE A 5 31.51 20.05 -34.45
C PHE A 5 30.23 19.91 -33.64
N ARG A 6 29.59 21.03 -33.28
CA ARG A 6 28.35 21.03 -32.51
C ARG A 6 27.21 20.37 -33.28
N THR A 7 27.12 20.63 -34.59
CA THR A 7 26.12 20.01 -35.47
C THR A 7 26.34 18.49 -35.58
N TYR A 8 27.58 18.03 -35.74
CA TYR A 8 27.89 16.60 -35.81
C TYR A 8 27.59 15.84 -34.52
N VAL A 9 27.94 16.42 -33.37
CA VAL A 9 27.61 15.82 -32.07
C VAL A 9 26.09 15.77 -31.87
N ARG A 10 25.37 16.80 -32.31
CA ARG A 10 23.91 16.88 -32.21
C ARG A 10 23.21 15.81 -33.05
N ASP A 11 23.63 15.62 -34.30
CA ASP A 11 23.07 14.59 -35.19
C ASP A 11 23.25 13.18 -34.64
N GLU A 12 24.41 12.91 -34.05
CA GLU A 12 24.68 11.59 -33.49
C GLU A 12 23.92 11.35 -32.19
N VAL A 13 23.81 12.36 -31.34
CA VAL A 13 23.03 12.31 -30.09
C VAL A 13 21.53 12.17 -30.36
N GLN A 14 21.00 12.74 -31.44
CA GLN A 14 19.58 12.61 -31.82
C GLN A 14 19.18 11.17 -32.21
N LYS A 15 20.12 10.33 -32.65
CA LYS A 15 19.84 8.92 -32.98
C LYS A 15 19.65 8.03 -31.76
N PHE A 16 20.03 8.51 -30.57
CA PHE A 16 19.89 7.76 -29.33
C PHE A 16 18.64 8.20 -28.57
N ASP A 17 17.91 7.21 -28.05
CA ASP A 17 16.72 7.47 -27.25
C ASP A 17 17.08 8.27 -25.98
N SER A 18 16.30 9.31 -25.72
CA SER A 18 16.49 10.29 -24.63
C SER A 18 16.62 9.60 -23.27
N ARG A 19 16.00 8.43 -23.10
CA ARG A 19 16.04 7.64 -21.87
C ARG A 19 17.39 6.94 -21.63
N ALA A 20 18.07 6.52 -22.70
CA ALA A 20 19.34 5.79 -22.61
C ALA A 20 20.57 6.70 -22.63
N LEU A 21 20.38 7.99 -22.93
CA LEU A 21 21.48 8.93 -23.14
C LEU A 21 22.30 9.18 -21.86
N LYS A 22 21.67 9.14 -20.67
CA LYS A 22 22.39 9.22 -19.38
C LYS A 22 23.19 7.95 -19.09
N ALA A 23 22.63 6.78 -19.39
CA ALA A 23 23.27 5.49 -19.13
C ALA A 23 24.38 5.15 -20.15
N LYS A 24 24.27 5.65 -21.38
CA LYS A 24 25.21 5.37 -22.49
C LYS A 24 26.14 6.55 -22.82
N ARG A 25 26.35 7.50 -21.89
CA ARG A 25 27.20 8.68 -22.12
C ARG A 25 28.61 8.33 -22.56
N GLU A 26 29.24 7.34 -21.93
CA GLU A 26 30.59 6.90 -22.27
C GLU A 26 30.67 6.25 -23.65
N ALA A 27 29.66 5.45 -24.01
CA ALA A 27 29.58 4.81 -25.33
C ALA A 27 29.42 5.84 -26.47
N ILE A 28 28.65 6.91 -26.22
CA ILE A 28 28.50 8.01 -27.16
C ILE A 28 29.79 8.83 -27.26
N ALA A 29 30.43 9.12 -26.13
CA ALA A 29 31.70 9.85 -26.11
C ALA A 29 32.79 9.12 -26.90
N THR A 30 32.91 7.80 -26.75
CA THR A 30 33.88 6.98 -27.49
C THR A 30 33.58 6.93 -28.99
N GLN A 31 32.32 6.75 -29.40
CA GLN A 31 31.93 6.78 -30.82
C GLN A 31 32.20 8.15 -31.48
N VAL A 32 31.80 9.23 -30.80
CA VAL A 32 32.05 10.60 -31.26
C VAL A 32 33.54 10.86 -31.40
N THR A 33 34.35 10.45 -30.43
CA THR A 33 35.82 10.61 -30.47
C THR A 33 36.45 9.83 -31.63
N LYS A 34 36.00 8.60 -31.89
CA LYS A 34 36.50 7.76 -33.00
C LYS A 34 36.23 8.41 -34.35
N ARG A 35 35.01 8.93 -34.54
CA ARG A 35 34.58 9.59 -35.78
C ARG A 35 35.29 10.93 -36.00
N LEU A 36 35.54 11.67 -34.92
CA LEU A 36 36.31 12.90 -34.95
C LEU A 36 37.78 12.69 -35.29
N LYS A 37 38.42 11.64 -34.76
CA LYS A 37 39.80 11.27 -35.15
C LYS A 37 39.90 11.03 -36.66
N ASN A 38 38.94 10.30 -37.25
CA ASN A 38 38.93 10.05 -38.68
C ASN A 38 38.83 11.34 -39.52
N TYR A 39 38.03 12.31 -39.08
CA TYR A 39 37.88 13.59 -39.78
C TYR A 39 39.08 14.52 -39.60
N LEU A 40 39.80 14.42 -38.48
CA LEU A 40 40.95 15.26 -38.16
C LEU A 40 42.28 14.71 -38.67
N ASN A 41 42.34 13.49 -39.23
CA ASN A 41 43.55 12.91 -39.81
C ASN A 41 44.18 13.77 -40.94
N THR A 42 43.40 14.62 -41.60
CA THR A 42 43.84 15.58 -42.62
C THR A 42 44.32 16.92 -42.06
N THR A 43 44.38 17.08 -40.73
CA THR A 43 44.71 18.35 -40.06
C THR A 43 45.73 18.11 -38.93
N PRO A 44 46.67 19.02 -38.63
CA PRO A 44 47.70 18.80 -37.59
C PRO A 44 47.20 18.87 -36.13
N PHE A 45 45.90 18.74 -35.87
CA PHE A 45 45.32 18.90 -34.54
C PHE A 45 45.17 17.56 -33.81
N ASN A 46 45.69 17.48 -32.58
CA ASN A 46 45.57 16.31 -31.71
C ASN A 46 44.45 16.49 -30.67
N ILE A 47 43.51 15.55 -30.63
CA ILE A 47 42.42 15.55 -29.63
C ILE A 47 42.91 14.87 -28.35
N LYS A 48 43.01 15.62 -27.25
CA LYS A 48 43.35 15.06 -25.92
C LYS A 48 42.14 14.47 -25.19
N GLN A 49 41.00 15.15 -25.17
CA GLN A 49 39.79 14.70 -24.47
C GLN A 49 38.53 15.34 -25.03
N VAL A 50 37.45 14.57 -25.16
CA VAL A 50 36.11 15.08 -25.48
C VAL A 50 35.23 14.90 -24.24
N VAL A 51 34.73 16.01 -23.70
CA VAL A 51 33.81 16.00 -22.54
C VAL A 51 32.44 16.46 -23.02
N ILE A 52 31.43 15.59 -22.85
CA ILE A 52 30.04 15.94 -23.13
C ILE A 52 29.51 16.72 -21.92
N GLY A 53 29.24 18.01 -22.13
CA GLY A 53 28.67 18.90 -21.11
C GLY A 53 27.16 18.72 -20.89
N ASN A 54 26.52 19.73 -20.30
CA ASN A 54 25.10 19.68 -19.95
C ASN A 54 24.20 19.40 -21.17
N ILE A 55 23.50 18.26 -21.12
CA ILE A 55 22.43 17.92 -22.05
C ILE A 55 21.16 18.60 -21.53
N ASN A 56 20.76 19.67 -22.20
CA ASN A 56 19.52 20.39 -21.89
C ASN A 56 18.39 19.76 -22.71
N TYR A 57 17.50 19.01 -22.06
CA TYR A 57 16.31 18.48 -22.72
C TYR A 57 15.36 19.63 -23.08
N PRO A 58 14.73 19.62 -24.27
CA PRO A 58 13.63 20.54 -24.57
C PRO A 58 12.53 20.40 -23.51
N SER A 59 11.97 21.51 -23.03
CA SER A 59 10.95 21.55 -21.97
C SER A 59 9.79 20.57 -22.19
N ILE A 60 9.37 20.39 -23.45
CA ILE A 60 8.30 19.48 -23.87
C ILE A 60 8.58 18.01 -23.50
N VAL A 61 9.84 17.56 -23.60
CA VAL A 61 10.22 16.17 -23.29
C VAL A 61 10.30 15.95 -21.79
N ALA A 62 10.79 16.95 -21.05
CA ALA A 62 10.84 16.90 -19.59
C ALA A 62 9.44 16.81 -18.99
N GLU A 63 8.51 17.65 -19.46
CA GLU A 63 7.12 17.65 -18.98
C GLU A 63 6.39 16.34 -19.30
N ALA A 64 6.62 15.75 -20.48
CA ALA A 64 6.04 14.45 -20.84
C ALA A 64 6.60 13.30 -19.97
N VAL A 65 7.88 13.36 -19.59
CA VAL A 65 8.49 12.38 -18.69
C VAL A 65 7.95 12.53 -17.27
N GLU A 66 7.81 13.74 -16.77
CA GLU A 66 7.22 14.03 -15.46
C GLU A 66 5.76 13.58 -15.37
N LYS A 67 4.94 13.88 -16.38
CA LYS A 67 3.54 13.41 -16.44
C LYS A 67 3.45 11.88 -16.45
N LYS A 68 4.31 11.21 -17.22
CA LYS A 68 4.34 9.73 -17.25
C LYS A 68 4.81 9.13 -15.93
N LEU A 69 5.79 9.73 -15.27
CA LEU A 69 6.28 9.28 -13.97
C LEU A 69 5.19 9.44 -12.91
N ALA A 70 4.53 10.60 -12.86
CA ALA A 70 3.41 10.87 -11.96
C ALA A 70 2.25 9.88 -12.18
N ALA A 71 1.89 9.60 -13.44
CA ALA A 71 0.85 8.62 -13.76
C ALA A 71 1.21 7.20 -13.30
N HIS A 72 2.48 6.80 -13.46
CA HIS A 72 2.96 5.49 -12.99
C HIS A 72 2.93 5.39 -11.46
N GLN A 73 3.32 6.46 -10.76
CA GLN A 73 3.25 6.52 -9.29
C GLN A 73 1.80 6.41 -8.81
N LEU A 74 0.89 7.13 -9.45
CA LEU A 74 -0.53 7.11 -9.11
C LEU A 74 -1.16 5.72 -9.35
N LEU A 75 -0.78 5.03 -10.44
CA LEU A 75 -1.22 3.66 -10.67
C LEU A 75 -0.72 2.71 -9.58
N ALA A 76 0.57 2.77 -9.22
CA ALA A 76 1.14 1.93 -8.17
C ALA A 76 0.47 2.18 -6.81
N GLU A 77 0.15 3.44 -6.49
CA GLU A 77 -0.60 3.80 -5.28
C GLU A 77 -2.01 3.21 -5.30
N LYS A 78 -2.71 3.30 -6.43
CA LYS A 78 -4.07 2.75 -6.57
C LYS A 78 -4.10 1.23 -6.51
N GLU A 79 -3.12 0.55 -7.09
CA GLU A 79 -2.97 -0.91 -6.96
C GLU A 79 -2.73 -1.30 -5.50
N THR A 80 -1.89 -0.55 -4.79
CA THR A 80 -1.64 -0.76 -3.36
C THR A 80 -2.91 -0.55 -2.54
N GLN A 81 -3.65 0.53 -2.79
CA GLN A 81 -4.95 0.79 -2.15
C GLN A 81 -5.95 -0.34 -2.42
N LYS A 82 -6.02 -0.86 -3.65
CA LYS A 82 -6.89 -1.99 -4.00
C LYS A 82 -6.49 -3.27 -3.24
N ALA A 83 -5.19 -3.53 -3.10
CA ALA A 83 -4.69 -4.68 -2.36
C ALA A 83 -5.03 -4.58 -0.86
N ILE A 84 -4.85 -3.41 -0.26
CA ILE A 84 -5.24 -3.12 1.13
C ILE A 84 -6.74 -3.34 1.31
N ALA A 85 -7.57 -2.72 0.47
CA ALA A 85 -9.03 -2.85 0.57
C ALA A 85 -9.50 -4.31 0.44
N LYS A 86 -8.83 -5.12 -0.39
CA LYS A 86 -9.12 -6.56 -0.51
C LYS A 86 -8.76 -7.30 0.79
N LYS A 87 -7.61 -7.00 1.38
CA LYS A 87 -7.17 -7.60 2.65
C LYS A 87 -8.08 -7.21 3.80
N ASP A 88 -8.50 -5.96 3.88
CA ASP A 88 -9.46 -5.50 4.89
C ASP A 88 -10.83 -6.19 4.75
N ALA A 89 -11.26 -6.50 3.52
CA ALA A 89 -12.47 -7.27 3.29
C ALA A 89 -12.31 -8.73 3.73
N GLU A 90 -11.16 -9.36 3.45
CA GLU A 90 -10.83 -10.71 3.91
C GLU A 90 -10.82 -10.78 5.45
N ILE A 91 -10.21 -9.79 6.13
CA ILE A 91 -10.18 -9.71 7.59
C ILE A 91 -11.61 -9.64 8.17
N ARG A 92 -12.45 -8.74 7.64
CA ARG A 92 -13.84 -8.59 8.10
C ARG A 92 -14.67 -9.87 7.95
N ILE A 93 -14.44 -10.63 6.88
CA ILE A 93 -15.13 -11.91 6.67
C ILE A 93 -14.69 -12.92 7.75
N GLU A 94 -13.41 -12.99 8.05
CA GLU A 94 -12.88 -13.94 9.03
C GLU A 94 -13.30 -13.57 10.46
N GLU A 95 -13.32 -12.28 10.80
CA GLU A 95 -13.88 -11.78 12.06
C GLU A 95 -15.36 -12.15 12.21
N ALA A 96 -16.16 -11.96 11.16
CA ALA A 96 -17.58 -12.31 11.19
C ALA A 96 -17.80 -13.82 11.38
N LYS A 97 -16.97 -14.67 10.77
CA LYS A 97 -17.00 -16.13 11.01
C LYS A 97 -16.64 -16.46 12.45
N GLY A 98 -15.58 -15.87 12.99
CA GLY A 98 -15.16 -16.08 14.38
C GLY A 98 -16.26 -15.72 15.37
N ILE A 99 -16.95 -14.60 15.14
CA ILE A 99 -18.12 -14.19 15.95
C ILE A 99 -19.26 -15.20 15.81
N ALA A 100 -19.58 -15.64 14.60
CA ALA A 100 -20.66 -16.61 14.35
C ALA A 100 -20.38 -17.96 15.02
N GLU A 101 -19.14 -18.46 14.94
CA GLU A 101 -18.73 -19.70 15.60
C GLU A 101 -18.76 -19.56 17.12
N ALA A 102 -18.25 -18.45 17.66
CA ALA A 102 -18.32 -18.16 19.09
C ALA A 102 -19.78 -18.14 19.58
N GLN A 103 -20.68 -17.46 18.86
CA GLN A 103 -22.12 -17.47 19.18
C GLN A 103 -22.73 -18.86 19.10
N LYS A 104 -22.34 -19.68 18.12
CA LYS A 104 -22.82 -21.06 17.99
C LYS A 104 -22.38 -21.91 19.19
N ILE A 105 -21.15 -21.77 19.65
CA ILE A 105 -20.64 -22.46 20.85
C ILE A 105 -21.39 -21.99 22.10
N ILE A 106 -21.54 -20.67 22.27
CA ILE A 106 -22.28 -20.09 23.40
C ILE A 106 -23.71 -20.62 23.43
N ASN A 107 -24.42 -20.59 22.30
CA ASN A 107 -25.79 -21.10 22.18
C ASN A 107 -25.88 -22.61 22.45
N ALA A 108 -24.89 -23.40 22.02
CA ALA A 108 -24.83 -24.83 22.34
C ALA A 108 -24.63 -25.09 23.85
N THR A 109 -23.91 -24.20 24.55
CA THR A 109 -23.72 -24.27 26.01
C THR A 109 -24.88 -23.69 26.82
N LEU A 110 -25.75 -22.88 26.21
CA LEU A 110 -26.95 -22.30 26.82
C LEU A 110 -28.04 -23.37 27.00
N THR A 111 -27.86 -24.25 27.98
CA THR A 111 -28.94 -25.11 28.47
C THR A 111 -29.86 -24.33 29.41
N PRO A 112 -31.17 -24.65 29.50
CA PRO A 112 -32.09 -23.98 30.43
C PRO A 112 -31.58 -23.99 31.88
N ASN A 113 -30.91 -25.07 32.30
CA ASN A 113 -30.32 -25.20 33.64
C ASN A 113 -29.11 -24.27 33.85
N TYR A 114 -28.29 -24.03 32.81
CA TYR A 114 -27.15 -23.12 32.90
C TYR A 114 -27.59 -21.65 32.98
N LEU A 115 -28.59 -21.25 32.18
CA LEU A 115 -29.23 -19.93 32.27
C LEU A 115 -29.83 -19.69 33.66
N GLN A 116 -30.48 -20.70 34.22
CA GLN A 116 -31.03 -20.63 35.58
C GLN A 116 -29.93 -20.47 36.64
N HIS A 117 -28.83 -21.21 36.53
CA HIS A 117 -27.69 -21.08 37.43
C HIS A 117 -27.01 -19.70 37.34
N GLU A 118 -26.80 -19.17 36.14
CA GLU A 118 -26.28 -17.81 35.94
C GLU A 118 -27.22 -16.73 36.48
N ALA A 119 -28.54 -16.87 36.27
CA ALA A 119 -29.53 -15.95 36.82
C ALA A 119 -29.50 -15.94 38.36
N ILE A 120 -29.41 -17.12 39.00
CA ILE A 120 -29.30 -17.25 40.45
C ILE A 120 -27.98 -16.62 40.96
N ASN A 121 -26.86 -16.86 40.29
CA ASN A 121 -25.57 -16.26 40.67
C ASN A 121 -25.57 -14.74 40.51
N ALA A 122 -26.20 -14.21 39.47
CA ALA A 122 -26.38 -12.77 39.28
C ALA A 122 -27.25 -12.18 40.41
N GLN A 123 -28.32 -12.87 40.79
CA GLN A 123 -29.16 -12.48 41.93
C GLN A 123 -28.40 -12.52 43.26
N LEU A 124 -27.58 -13.54 43.51
CA LEU A 124 -26.73 -13.64 44.71
C LEU A 124 -25.76 -12.47 44.79
N LYS A 125 -25.05 -12.16 43.70
CA LYS A 125 -24.12 -11.01 43.63
C LYS A 125 -24.81 -9.67 43.81
N MET A 126 -26.03 -9.51 43.29
CA MET A 126 -26.84 -8.32 43.53
C MET A 126 -27.24 -8.23 45.00
N ALA A 127 -27.63 -9.34 45.64
CA ALA A 127 -28.00 -9.38 47.06
C ALA A 127 -26.81 -9.16 48.02
N GLU A 128 -25.60 -9.57 47.63
CA GLU A 128 -24.36 -9.37 48.40
C GLU A 128 -23.76 -7.96 48.23
N SER A 129 -24.19 -7.19 47.22
CA SER A 129 -23.68 -5.85 46.98
C SER A 129 -24.15 -4.87 48.07
N PRO A 130 -23.27 -4.07 48.69
CA PRO A 130 -23.63 -3.15 49.77
C PRO A 130 -24.54 -1.97 49.34
N ASN A 131 -24.85 -1.82 48.05
CA ASN A 131 -25.55 -0.67 47.47
C ASN A 131 -26.97 -0.95 46.96
N HIS A 132 -27.61 -2.07 47.31
CA HIS A 132 -29.03 -2.28 46.96
C HIS A 132 -29.94 -1.99 48.16
N THR A 133 -31.06 -1.32 47.91
CA THR A 133 -32.11 -1.05 48.92
C THR A 133 -33.34 -1.92 48.67
N THR A 134 -33.57 -2.38 47.44
CA THR A 134 -34.68 -3.27 47.06
C THR A 134 -34.30 -3.99 45.77
N VAL A 135 -34.26 -5.33 45.78
CA VAL A 135 -33.99 -6.17 44.61
C VAL A 135 -35.32 -6.73 44.09
N TYR A 136 -35.76 -6.27 42.92
CA TYR A 136 -36.97 -6.77 42.28
C TYR A 136 -36.66 -8.03 41.46
N ILE A 137 -37.18 -9.17 41.89
CA ILE A 137 -37.03 -10.46 41.22
C ILE A 137 -38.38 -10.80 40.57
N PRO A 138 -38.53 -10.69 39.24
CA PRO A 138 -39.78 -10.99 38.57
C PRO A 138 -40.07 -12.50 38.61
N VAL A 139 -41.10 -12.88 39.36
CA VAL A 139 -41.56 -14.27 39.47
C VAL A 139 -42.54 -14.58 38.33
N GLY A 140 -42.03 -15.19 37.27
CA GLY A 140 -42.81 -15.63 36.10
C GLY A 140 -42.22 -16.90 35.50
N THR A 141 -42.90 -17.49 34.51
CA THR A 141 -42.64 -18.84 33.97
C THR A 141 -41.19 -19.07 33.48
N ASN A 142 -40.40 -18.03 33.24
CA ASN A 142 -38.95 -18.09 32.95
C ASN A 142 -38.11 -17.12 33.81
N GLY A 143 -38.45 -16.90 35.10
CA GLY A 143 -37.79 -15.91 35.98
C GLY A 143 -37.75 -16.12 37.50
N ILE A 144 -38.54 -17.06 38.11
CA ILE A 144 -38.41 -17.67 39.48
C ILE A 144 -38.60 -16.69 40.70
N PRO A 145 -39.12 -17.02 41.92
CA PRO A 145 -39.70 -18.26 42.51
C PRO A 145 -41.15 -18.17 43.04
N LEU A 146 -41.78 -19.31 43.36
CA LEU A 146 -42.91 -19.42 44.30
C LEU A 146 -42.59 -20.49 45.36
N VAL A 147 -42.60 -20.08 46.64
CA VAL A 147 -42.59 -20.99 47.80
C VAL A 147 -43.92 -20.84 48.53
N LYS A 148 -44.75 -21.89 48.50
CA LYS A 148 -45.31 -22.62 49.66
C LYS A 148 -46.59 -23.37 49.27
N GLY A 149 -46.66 -24.64 49.64
CA GLY A 149 -47.85 -25.47 49.58
C GLY A 149 -47.69 -26.71 50.45
N THR A 150 -47.81 -26.52 51.76
CA THR A 150 -47.91 -27.55 52.79
C THR A 150 -48.86 -28.69 52.44
N LYS A 151 -48.43 -29.91 52.73
CA LYS A 151 -49.18 -30.83 53.60
C LYS A 151 -48.19 -31.51 54.55
#